data_AF-A0A833PM29-F1
#
_entry.id   AF-A0A833PM29-F1
#
_cell.length_a   1.000
_cell.length_b   1.000
_cell.length_c   1.000
_cell.angle_alpha   90.00
_cell.angle_beta   90.00
_cell.angle_gamma   90.00
#
_symmetry.space_group_name_H-M   'P 1'
#
loop_
_entity.id
_entity.type
_entity.pdbx_description
1 polymer ?
#
loop_
_entity_poly.entity_id
_entity_poly.type
_entity_poly.pdbx_seq_one_letter_code
_entity_poly.pdbx_strand_id
1 'polypeptide(L)'
;MPNYKVNVVDIEGVLRELGGRAPYEKIYEALLEKFSSGNVPKNYKDMATFQATVRRRVENHCPQCVDFKPLRGAKFIRVERGTFELVQHDEQITVLQTVQACQAALDRDVKRALADTSVARRMRLSRSNKKPVKIKAVTEIYVRSADVVAEVLLRANGTCERCKEPAPFLRKMDHTPYLEVHHKQRLADDGEDTIENAIALCPNCHRELHFGIEV
;
A
#
# COMPACT_ATOMS: atom_id res chain seq x y z
N MET A 1 6.93 -39.04 13.97
CA MET A 1 7.34 -37.68 14.37
C MET A 1 7.15 -36.75 13.18
N PRO A 2 6.41 -35.64 13.34
CA PRO A 2 5.92 -34.85 12.21
C PRO A 2 7.05 -34.10 11.47
N ASN A 3 6.89 -33.97 10.16
CA ASN A 3 7.77 -33.23 9.26
C ASN A 3 7.31 -31.76 9.20
N TYR A 4 7.57 -31.01 10.27
CA TYR A 4 7.08 -29.64 10.41
C TYR A 4 7.97 -28.61 9.68
N LYS A 5 7.37 -27.76 8.86
CA LYS A 5 8.07 -26.68 8.14
C LYS A 5 7.47 -25.33 8.50
N VAL A 6 8.30 -24.46 9.09
CA VAL A 6 7.92 -23.12 9.53
C VAL A 6 7.33 -22.30 8.38
N ASN A 7 6.11 -21.81 8.61
CA ASN A 7 5.42 -20.84 7.75
C ASN A 7 4.90 -19.66 8.58
N VAL A 8 4.41 -18.62 7.90
CA VAL A 8 4.05 -17.34 8.53
C VAL A 8 2.76 -17.46 9.34
N VAL A 9 1.81 -18.26 8.88
CA VAL A 9 0.51 -18.46 9.54
C VAL A 9 0.69 -19.09 10.91
N ASP A 10 1.60 -20.06 11.03
CA ASP A 10 1.90 -20.69 12.32
C ASP A 10 2.58 -19.73 13.29
N ILE A 11 3.45 -18.85 12.79
CA ILE A 11 4.07 -17.79 13.60
C ILE A 11 3.01 -16.79 14.07
N GLU A 12 2.08 -16.38 13.19
CA GLU A 12 0.96 -15.51 13.56
C GLU A 12 0.09 -16.14 14.66
N GLY A 13 -0.23 -17.43 14.52
CA GLY A 13 -1.01 -18.18 15.50
C GLY A 13 -0.33 -18.29 16.86
N VAL A 14 0.98 -18.61 16.88
CA VAL A 14 1.76 -18.67 18.11
C VAL A 14 1.85 -17.31 18.79
N LEU A 15 2.11 -16.23 18.05
CA LEU A 15 2.13 -14.89 18.62
C LEU A 15 0.77 -14.50 19.21
N ARG A 16 -0.34 -14.90 18.58
CA ARG A 16 -1.70 -14.64 19.10
C ARG A 16 -1.92 -15.33 20.44
N GLU A 17 -1.48 -16.58 20.58
CA GLU A 17 -1.54 -17.34 21.84
C GLU A 17 -0.64 -16.75 22.92
N LEU A 18 0.48 -16.14 22.54
CA LEU A 18 1.38 -15.42 23.44
C LEU A 18 0.89 -14.01 23.81
N GLY A 19 -0.37 -13.66 23.51
CA GLY A 19 -0.94 -12.35 23.83
C GLY A 19 -0.66 -11.27 22.80
N GLY A 20 -0.32 -11.65 21.57
CA GLY A 20 -0.11 -10.74 20.44
C GLY A 20 1.30 -10.15 20.33
N ARG A 21 2.12 -10.22 21.38
CA ARG A 21 3.49 -9.69 21.43
C ARG A 21 4.44 -10.67 22.11
N ALA A 22 5.58 -10.97 21.49
CA ALA A 22 6.57 -11.88 22.06
C ALA A 22 8.00 -11.65 21.55
N PRO A 23 9.04 -11.92 22.37
CA PRO A 23 10.42 -12.03 21.92
C PRO A 23 10.62 -13.31 21.09
N TYR A 24 11.65 -13.31 20.24
CA TYR A 24 12.00 -14.46 19.39
C TYR A 24 12.12 -15.78 20.15
N GLU A 25 12.73 -15.76 21.33
CA GLU A 25 12.92 -16.95 22.17
C GLU A 25 11.57 -17.62 22.49
N LYS A 26 10.58 -16.83 22.92
CA LYS A 26 9.23 -17.33 23.21
C LYS A 26 8.50 -17.82 21.95
N ILE A 27 8.72 -17.17 20.82
CA ILE A 27 8.17 -17.63 19.53
C ILE A 27 8.78 -18.98 19.14
N TYR A 28 10.08 -19.20 19.34
CA TYR A 28 10.74 -20.48 19.04
C TYR A 28 10.22 -21.61 19.92
N GLU A 29 10.18 -21.38 21.24
CA GLU A 29 9.68 -22.34 22.23
C GLU A 29 8.25 -22.79 21.87
N ALA A 30 7.35 -21.83 21.66
CA ALA A 30 5.96 -22.13 21.37
C ALA A 30 5.74 -22.83 20.02
N LEU A 31 6.53 -22.50 18.99
CA LEU A 31 6.50 -23.25 17.72
C LEU A 31 6.95 -24.70 17.89
N LEU A 32 8.02 -24.93 18.66
CA LEU A 32 8.55 -26.27 18.88
C LEU A 32 7.60 -27.12 19.71
N GLU A 33 7.06 -26.55 20.79
CA GLU A 33 6.08 -27.20 21.67
C GLU A 33 4.86 -27.64 20.87
N LYS A 34 4.29 -26.72 20.08
CA LYS A 34 3.02 -26.92 19.37
C LYS A 34 3.11 -27.87 18.18
N PHE A 35 4.18 -27.78 17.39
CA PHE A 35 4.25 -28.49 16.10
C PHE A 35 5.25 -29.65 16.07
N SER A 36 6.05 -29.81 17.12
CA SER A 36 7.11 -30.81 17.17
C SER A 36 7.41 -31.35 18.57
N SER A 37 6.48 -31.18 19.52
CA SER A 37 6.60 -31.67 20.90
C SER A 37 7.95 -31.31 21.54
N GLY A 38 8.36 -30.05 21.38
CA GLY A 38 9.60 -29.50 21.95
C GLY A 38 10.89 -29.84 21.20
N ASN A 39 10.83 -30.66 20.14
CA ASN A 39 12.02 -31.14 19.44
C ASN A 39 12.25 -30.42 18.10
N VAL A 40 13.51 -30.26 17.67
CA VAL A 40 13.81 -29.69 16.35
C VAL A 40 13.25 -30.60 15.25
N PRO A 41 12.42 -30.09 14.30
CA PRO A 41 11.85 -30.92 13.25
C PRO A 41 12.93 -31.53 12.35
N LYS A 42 12.74 -32.79 11.91
CA LYS A 42 13.75 -33.59 11.18
C LYS A 42 14.28 -32.94 9.88
N ASN A 43 13.50 -32.04 9.28
CA ASN A 43 13.85 -31.29 8.08
C ASN A 43 14.80 -30.10 8.35
N TYR A 44 15.12 -29.81 9.60
CA TYR A 44 16.15 -28.85 9.98
C TYR A 44 17.38 -29.59 10.50
N LYS A 45 18.56 -29.12 10.11
CA LYS A 45 19.84 -29.70 10.53
C LYS A 45 20.05 -29.60 12.04
N ASP A 46 19.71 -28.45 12.60
CA ASP A 46 19.95 -28.07 13.99
C ASP A 46 19.04 -26.91 14.41
N MET A 47 19.08 -26.55 15.69
CA MET A 47 18.33 -25.43 16.26
C MET A 47 18.65 -24.10 15.57
N ALA A 48 19.92 -23.86 15.20
CA ALA A 48 20.33 -22.62 14.55
C ALA A 48 19.65 -22.45 13.18
N THR A 49 19.55 -23.52 12.40
CA THR A 49 18.88 -23.53 11.09
C THR A 49 17.38 -23.28 11.22
N PHE A 50 16.75 -23.85 12.26
CA PHE A 50 15.35 -23.60 12.60
C PHE A 50 15.12 -22.12 12.96
N GLN A 51 15.88 -21.58 13.91
CA GLN A 51 15.78 -20.19 14.35
C GLN A 51 16.03 -19.21 13.20
N ALA A 52 17.04 -19.43 12.38
CA ALA A 52 17.33 -18.61 11.19
C ALA A 52 16.15 -18.61 10.21
N THR A 53 15.45 -19.74 10.07
CA THR A 53 14.26 -19.82 9.23
C THR A 53 13.11 -19.00 9.80
N VAL A 54 12.85 -19.09 11.11
CA VAL A 54 11.81 -18.29 11.78
C VAL A 54 12.13 -16.80 11.66
N ARG A 55 13.36 -16.36 11.96
CA ARG A 55 13.80 -14.96 11.82
C ARG A 55 13.56 -14.43 10.42
N ARG A 56 14.02 -15.17 9.42
CA ARG A 56 13.81 -14.82 8.01
C ARG A 56 12.31 -14.69 7.68
N ARG A 57 11.43 -15.54 8.25
CA ARG A 57 9.99 -15.41 8.02
C ARG A 57 9.44 -14.16 8.68
N VAL A 58 9.77 -13.89 9.93
CA VAL A 58 9.31 -12.67 10.64
C VAL A 58 9.82 -11.40 9.95
N GLU A 59 11.12 -11.32 9.66
CA GLU A 59 11.76 -10.12 9.09
C GLU A 59 11.28 -9.81 7.67
N ASN A 60 11.03 -10.83 6.85
CA ASN A 60 10.45 -10.62 5.51
C ASN A 60 9.02 -10.03 5.55
N HIS A 61 8.30 -10.11 6.68
CA HIS A 61 6.93 -9.60 6.85
C HIS A 61 6.84 -8.49 7.92
N CYS A 62 7.97 -7.89 8.29
CA CYS A 62 8.06 -6.80 9.25
C CYS A 62 8.65 -5.55 8.58
N PRO A 63 7.86 -4.49 8.30
CA PRO A 63 8.31 -3.27 7.61
C PRO A 63 9.53 -2.57 8.22
N GLN A 64 9.75 -2.74 9.52
CA GLN A 64 10.88 -2.14 10.25
C GLN A 64 12.19 -2.93 10.12
N CYS A 65 12.18 -4.09 9.45
CA CYS A 65 13.35 -4.92 9.23
C CYS A 65 13.93 -4.67 7.83
N VAL A 66 15.27 -4.72 7.72
CA VAL A 66 16.01 -4.46 6.47
C VAL A 66 15.58 -5.40 5.34
N ASP A 67 15.26 -6.65 5.68
CA ASP A 67 14.90 -7.69 4.72
C ASP A 67 13.40 -7.73 4.37
N PHE A 68 12.61 -6.74 4.79
CA PHE A 68 11.18 -6.68 4.51
C PHE A 68 10.87 -6.88 3.02
N LYS A 69 9.84 -7.68 2.73
CA LYS A 69 9.32 -7.91 1.38
C LYS A 69 7.91 -7.32 1.29
N PRO A 70 7.75 -6.08 0.80
CA PRO A 70 6.45 -5.40 0.71
C PRO A 70 5.34 -6.25 0.06
N LEU A 71 5.70 -7.03 -0.96
CA LEU A 71 4.79 -7.90 -1.70
C LEU A 71 4.17 -9.04 -0.87
N ARG A 72 4.73 -9.35 0.31
CA ARG A 72 4.21 -10.40 1.19
C ARG A 72 3.24 -9.88 2.25
N GLY A 73 3.07 -8.56 2.33
CA GLY A 73 2.26 -7.89 3.35
C GLY A 73 2.95 -7.81 4.72
N ALA A 74 2.64 -6.75 5.47
CA ALA A 74 3.06 -6.63 6.85
C ALA A 74 2.22 -7.55 7.75
N LYS A 75 2.89 -8.39 8.54
CA LYS A 75 2.26 -9.30 9.52
C LYS A 75 2.74 -9.05 10.94
N PHE A 76 3.95 -8.49 11.07
CA PHE A 76 4.58 -8.23 12.36
C PHE A 76 5.13 -6.80 12.44
N ILE A 77 5.17 -6.25 13.64
CA ILE A 77 5.80 -4.97 13.99
C ILE A 77 6.90 -5.27 15.01
N ARG A 78 8.11 -4.76 14.79
CA ARG A 78 9.21 -4.82 15.74
C ARG A 78 9.10 -3.68 16.75
N VAL A 79 8.70 -4.02 17.97
CA VAL A 79 8.53 -3.06 19.07
C VAL A 79 9.86 -2.71 19.75
N GLU A 80 10.80 -3.65 19.81
CA GLU A 80 12.15 -3.46 20.34
C GLU A 80 13.08 -4.57 19.79
N ARG A 81 14.37 -4.55 20.17
CA ARG A 81 15.36 -5.48 19.63
C ARG A 81 14.99 -6.93 19.97
N GLY A 82 14.49 -7.67 18.97
CA GLY A 82 14.16 -9.08 19.10
C GLY A 82 12.74 -9.38 19.56
N THR A 83 11.90 -8.37 19.76
CA THR A 83 10.49 -8.52 20.15
C THR A 83 9.57 -8.03 19.04
N PHE A 84 8.55 -8.82 18.76
CA PHE A 84 7.60 -8.57 17.69
C PHE A 84 6.18 -8.61 18.21
N GLU A 85 5.31 -7.85 17.57
CA GLU A 85 3.89 -7.78 17.83
C GLU A 85 3.14 -8.06 16.52
N LEU A 86 1.98 -8.71 16.62
CA LEU A 86 1.06 -8.83 15.50
C LEU A 86 0.56 -7.45 15.10
N VAL A 87 0.48 -7.21 13.80
CA VAL A 87 -0.27 -6.04 13.32
C VAL A 87 -1.72 -6.22 13.79
N GLN A 88 -2.19 -5.36 14.71
CA GLN A 88 -3.60 -5.37 15.12
C GLN A 88 -4.44 -5.03 13.88
N HIS A 89 -5.34 -5.93 13.51
CA HIS A 89 -6.18 -5.76 12.33
C HIS A 89 -7.21 -4.66 12.58
N ASP A 90 -6.82 -3.44 12.23
CA ASP A 90 -7.57 -2.79 11.19
C ASP A 90 -6.90 -3.19 9.86
N GLU A 91 -7.45 -4.22 9.19
CA GLU A 91 -6.96 -4.69 7.88
C GLU A 91 -6.77 -3.52 6.89
N GLN A 92 -7.59 -2.48 7.03
CA GLN A 92 -7.56 -1.28 6.20
C GLN A 92 -6.29 -0.45 6.44
N ILE A 93 -5.90 -0.23 7.70
CA ILE A 93 -4.67 0.52 8.04
C ILE A 93 -3.43 -0.20 7.49
N THR A 94 -3.39 -1.53 7.63
CA THR A 94 -2.26 -2.34 7.14
C THR A 94 -2.13 -2.28 5.62
N VAL A 95 -3.25 -2.34 4.92
CA VAL A 95 -3.29 -2.21 3.45
C VAL A 95 -2.86 -0.82 3.02
N LEU A 96 -3.37 0.24 3.66
CA LEU A 96 -3.02 1.63 3.34
C LEU A 96 -1.51 1.88 3.50
N GLN A 97 -0.92 1.45 4.62
CA GLN A 97 0.52 1.56 4.86
C GLN A 97 1.34 0.78 3.81
N THR A 98 0.86 -0.39 3.40
CA THR A 98 1.51 -1.20 2.36
C THR A 98 1.51 -0.47 1.02
N VAL A 99 0.37 0.10 0.62
CA VAL A 99 0.22 0.88 -0.63
C VAL A 99 1.17 2.08 -0.62
N GLN A 100 1.19 2.85 0.47
CA GLN A 100 2.07 4.01 0.65
C GLN A 100 3.56 3.60 0.57
N ALA A 101 3.95 2.51 1.23
CA ALA A 101 5.32 2.00 1.19
C ALA A 101 5.74 1.54 -0.22
N CYS A 102 4.83 0.88 -0.94
CA CYS A 102 5.04 0.49 -2.34
C CYS A 102 5.24 1.71 -3.25
N GLN A 103 4.42 2.75 -3.08
CA GLN A 103 4.55 3.99 -3.86
C GLN A 103 5.89 4.69 -3.55
N ALA A 104 6.24 4.87 -2.28
CA ALA A 104 7.50 5.48 -1.90
C ALA A 104 8.73 4.70 -2.40
N ALA A 105 8.65 3.36 -2.41
CA ALA A 105 9.70 2.53 -2.99
C ALA A 105 9.82 2.74 -4.51
N LEU A 106 8.69 2.78 -5.21
CA LEU A 106 8.66 3.06 -6.65
C LEU A 106 9.27 4.42 -6.97
N ASP A 107 8.89 5.48 -6.24
CA ASP A 107 9.39 6.84 -6.48
C ASP A 107 10.91 6.92 -6.30
N ARG A 108 11.44 6.30 -5.23
CA ARG A 108 12.89 6.17 -5.02
C ARG A 108 13.58 5.42 -6.15
N ASP A 109 13.00 4.31 -6.60
CA ASP A 109 13.56 3.47 -7.64
C ASP A 109 13.52 4.16 -9.01
N VAL A 110 12.46 4.92 -9.32
CA VAL A 110 12.35 5.77 -10.51
C VAL A 110 13.42 6.86 -10.48
N LYS A 111 13.59 7.57 -9.35
CA LYS A 111 14.65 8.59 -9.20
C LYS A 111 16.04 8.00 -9.45
N ARG A 112 16.33 6.84 -8.88
CA ARG A 112 17.58 6.10 -9.13
C ARG A 112 17.72 5.70 -10.59
N ALA A 113 16.65 5.22 -11.23
CA ALA A 113 16.68 4.80 -12.63
C ALA A 113 16.88 5.98 -13.59
N LEU A 114 16.31 7.15 -13.30
CA LEU A 114 16.49 8.38 -14.08
C LEU A 114 17.92 8.91 -14.03
N ALA A 115 18.59 8.77 -12.89
CA ALA A 115 20.01 9.14 -12.73
C ALA A 115 20.99 8.21 -13.45
N ASP A 116 20.50 7.12 -14.04
CA ASP A 116 21.33 6.11 -14.71
C ASP A 116 21.38 6.31 -16.24
N THR A 117 22.21 5.54 -16.92
CA THR A 117 22.27 5.52 -18.39
C THR A 117 21.11 4.74 -19.00
N SER A 118 20.75 5.11 -20.24
CA SER A 118 19.76 4.36 -21.02
C SER A 118 20.19 2.91 -21.29
N VAL A 119 21.49 2.64 -21.42
CA VAL A 119 22.06 1.30 -21.61
C VAL A 119 21.84 0.44 -20.37
N ALA A 120 22.19 0.94 -19.20
CA ALA A 120 22.01 0.22 -17.93
C ALA A 120 20.52 -0.07 -17.65
N ARG A 121 19.62 0.90 -17.89
CA ARG A 121 18.16 0.68 -17.80
C ARG A 121 17.70 -0.45 -18.72
N ARG A 122 18.12 -0.45 -20.00
CA ARG A 122 17.75 -1.48 -20.99
C ARG A 122 18.25 -2.87 -20.60
N MET A 123 19.46 -2.99 -20.05
CA MET A 123 19.97 -4.26 -19.52
C MET A 123 19.15 -4.78 -18.33
N ARG A 124 18.70 -3.90 -17.42
CA ARG A 124 17.79 -4.32 -16.33
C ARG A 124 16.44 -4.79 -16.87
N LEU A 125 15.89 -4.08 -17.85
CA LEU A 125 14.61 -4.42 -18.47
C LEU A 125 14.66 -5.79 -19.18
N SER A 126 15.75 -6.11 -19.89
CA SER A 126 15.87 -7.39 -20.61
C SER A 126 15.89 -8.62 -19.69
N ARG A 127 16.30 -8.44 -18.42
CA ARG A 127 16.34 -9.49 -17.40
C ARG A 127 15.13 -9.48 -16.45
N SER A 128 14.26 -8.48 -16.56
CA SER A 128 13.15 -8.27 -15.63
C SER A 128 11.92 -9.12 -15.95
N ASN A 129 11.14 -9.45 -14.93
CA ASN A 129 9.82 -10.02 -15.13
C ASN A 129 8.88 -8.96 -15.71
N LYS A 130 8.28 -9.26 -16.87
CA LYS A 130 7.37 -8.34 -17.57
C LYS A 130 5.99 -8.24 -16.92
N LYS A 131 5.65 -9.15 -16.01
CA LYS A 131 4.36 -9.16 -15.30
C LYS A 131 4.54 -8.55 -13.91
N PRO A 132 3.94 -7.37 -13.63
CA PRO A 132 3.99 -6.78 -12.31
C PRO A 132 3.19 -7.61 -11.32
N VAL A 133 3.60 -7.57 -10.05
CA VAL A 133 2.83 -8.17 -8.96
C VAL A 133 1.67 -7.25 -8.61
N LYS A 134 0.49 -7.84 -8.41
CA LYS A 134 -0.72 -7.12 -7.99
C LYS A 134 -0.85 -7.17 -6.47
N ILE A 135 -1.18 -6.03 -5.88
CA ILE A 135 -1.59 -5.92 -4.47
C ILE A 135 -3.03 -5.41 -4.41
N LYS A 136 -3.78 -5.80 -3.38
CA LYS A 136 -5.10 -5.22 -3.12
C LYS A 136 -4.92 -3.90 -2.38
N ALA A 137 -5.70 -2.89 -2.74
CA ALA A 137 -5.79 -1.61 -2.05
C ALA A 137 -7.22 -1.42 -1.56
N VAL A 138 -7.39 -0.86 -0.36
CA VAL A 138 -8.66 -0.37 0.16
C VAL A 138 -8.68 1.14 -0.08
N THR A 139 -9.79 1.67 -0.58
CA THR A 139 -10.00 3.11 -0.77
C THR A 139 -11.31 3.50 -0.13
N GLU A 140 -11.30 4.64 0.56
CA GLU A 140 -12.52 5.32 0.95
C GLU A 140 -13.02 6.16 -0.21
N ILE A 141 -14.34 6.23 -0.36
CA ILE A 141 -15.00 7.04 -1.38
C ILE A 141 -16.14 7.84 -0.74
N TYR A 142 -16.26 9.10 -1.14
CA TYR A 142 -17.42 9.92 -0.80
C TYR A 142 -18.54 9.68 -1.78
N VAL A 143 -19.74 9.39 -1.28
CA VAL A 143 -20.97 9.41 -2.07
C VAL A 143 -21.35 10.87 -2.24
N ARG A 144 -21.17 11.39 -3.46
CA ARG A 144 -21.43 12.80 -3.78
C ARG A 144 -22.86 12.99 -4.29
N SER A 145 -23.40 14.17 -4.05
CA SER A 145 -24.67 14.62 -4.60
C SER A 145 -24.57 14.73 -6.12
N ALA A 146 -25.41 13.97 -6.81
CA ALA A 146 -25.50 14.03 -8.27
C ALA A 146 -25.95 15.42 -8.74
N ASP A 147 -26.83 16.09 -7.99
CA ASP A 147 -27.36 17.40 -8.34
C ASP A 147 -26.28 18.49 -8.24
N VAL A 148 -25.43 18.45 -7.22
CA VAL A 148 -24.29 19.38 -7.10
C VAL A 148 -23.34 19.20 -8.28
N VAL A 149 -23.02 17.96 -8.63
CA VAL A 149 -22.15 17.66 -9.77
C VAL A 149 -22.77 18.17 -11.08
N ALA A 150 -24.05 17.87 -11.31
CA ALA A 150 -24.76 18.28 -12.52
C ALA A 150 -24.84 19.80 -12.65
N GLU A 151 -25.24 20.49 -11.58
CA GLU A 151 -25.40 21.95 -11.57
C GLU A 151 -24.06 22.67 -11.83
N VAL A 152 -22.97 22.20 -11.23
CA VAL A 152 -21.63 22.76 -11.44
C VAL A 152 -21.14 22.55 -12.87
N LEU A 153 -21.43 21.39 -13.48
CA LEU A 153 -21.09 21.14 -14.88
C LEU A 153 -21.92 21.99 -15.85
N LEU A 154 -23.22 22.18 -15.58
CA LEU A 154 -24.09 23.05 -16.36
C LEU A 154 -23.65 24.51 -16.27
N ARG A 155 -23.37 24.99 -15.05
CA ARG A 155 -22.81 26.34 -14.79
C ARG A 155 -21.52 26.58 -15.58
N ALA A 156 -20.63 25.59 -15.62
CA ALA A 156 -19.37 25.68 -16.32
C ALA A 156 -19.52 25.69 -17.85
N ASN A 157 -20.64 25.18 -18.38
CA ASN A 157 -20.97 25.16 -19.81
C ASN A 157 -19.81 24.69 -20.71
N GLY A 158 -19.12 23.64 -20.28
CA GLY A 158 -18.00 23.06 -21.02
C GLY A 158 -16.69 23.87 -20.99
N THR A 159 -16.59 24.90 -20.16
CA THR A 159 -15.38 25.69 -19.96
C THR A 159 -14.81 25.47 -18.54
N CYS A 160 -13.51 25.27 -18.43
CA CYS A 160 -12.82 25.14 -17.15
C CYS A 160 -12.97 26.43 -16.33
N GLU A 161 -13.47 26.34 -15.11
CA GLU A 161 -13.72 27.52 -14.28
C GLU A 161 -12.43 28.14 -13.70
N ARG A 162 -11.28 27.45 -13.82
CA ARG A 162 -9.95 27.98 -13.43
C ARG A 162 -9.21 28.63 -14.59
N CYS A 163 -8.77 27.84 -15.57
CA CYS A 163 -7.97 28.36 -16.69
C CYS A 163 -8.79 29.01 -17.81
N LYS A 164 -10.12 28.91 -17.77
CA LYS A 164 -11.05 29.47 -18.76
C LYS A 164 -10.95 28.86 -20.17
N GLU A 165 -10.16 27.81 -20.34
CA GLU A 165 -10.09 27.03 -21.57
C GLU A 165 -11.29 26.08 -21.70
N PRO A 166 -11.73 25.75 -22.93
CA PRO A 166 -12.76 24.74 -23.15
C PRO A 166 -12.30 23.36 -22.65
N ALA A 167 -13.28 22.48 -22.40
CA ALA A 167 -13.02 21.10 -22.06
C ALA A 167 -12.10 20.44 -23.12
N PRO A 168 -11.09 19.67 -22.70
CA PRO A 168 -10.08 19.16 -23.62
C PRO A 168 -10.61 18.11 -24.60
N PHE A 169 -11.74 17.47 -24.30
CA PHE A 169 -12.39 16.49 -25.15
C PHE A 169 -13.86 16.32 -24.74
N LEU A 170 -14.62 15.61 -25.60
CA LEU A 170 -15.99 15.21 -25.33
C LEU A 170 -16.04 13.77 -24.78
N ARG A 171 -16.94 13.52 -23.85
CA ARG A 171 -17.23 12.19 -23.33
C ARG A 171 -17.66 11.26 -24.46
N LYS A 172 -17.15 10.03 -24.44
CA LYS A 172 -17.46 9.03 -25.48
C LYS A 172 -18.93 8.57 -25.45
N MET A 173 -19.56 8.56 -24.28
CA MET A 173 -20.91 7.99 -24.10
C MET A 173 -22.01 8.92 -24.63
N ASP A 174 -21.89 10.21 -24.40
CA ASP A 174 -22.96 11.20 -24.57
C ASP A 174 -22.48 12.48 -25.29
N HIS A 175 -21.22 12.52 -25.72
CA HIS A 175 -20.60 13.65 -26.42
C HIS A 175 -20.63 14.98 -25.65
N THR A 176 -20.81 14.94 -24.32
CA THR A 176 -20.78 16.16 -23.49
C THR A 176 -19.33 16.58 -23.15
N PRO A 177 -19.06 17.87 -22.90
CA PRO A 177 -17.74 18.34 -22.50
C PRO A 177 -17.19 17.63 -21.25
N TYR A 178 -15.94 17.16 -21.28
CA TYR A 178 -15.32 16.50 -20.13
C TYR A 178 -14.65 17.51 -19.20
N LEU A 179 -15.29 17.76 -18.05
CA LEU A 179 -14.73 18.44 -16.89
C LEU A 179 -14.88 17.57 -15.64
N GLU A 180 -14.05 17.82 -14.63
CA GLU A 180 -14.03 17.15 -13.34
C GLU A 180 -14.45 18.14 -12.25
N VAL A 181 -15.49 17.77 -11.48
CA VAL A 181 -15.96 18.59 -10.35
C VAL A 181 -15.04 18.35 -9.15
N HIS A 182 -14.51 19.44 -8.61
CA HIS A 182 -13.60 19.50 -7.48
C HIS A 182 -14.20 20.36 -6.38
N HIS A 183 -14.08 19.95 -5.12
CA HIS A 183 -14.47 20.76 -3.97
C HIS A 183 -13.28 21.61 -3.51
N LYS A 184 -13.46 22.94 -3.44
CA LYS A 184 -12.45 23.94 -3.07
C LYS A 184 -11.88 23.65 -1.68
N GLN A 185 -12.75 23.48 -0.68
CA GLN A 185 -12.44 22.76 0.54
C GLN A 185 -12.76 21.29 0.29
N ARG A 186 -11.75 20.42 0.32
CA ARG A 186 -11.94 19.02 0.00
C ARG A 186 -12.86 18.36 1.02
N LEU A 187 -13.67 17.40 0.58
CA LEU A 187 -14.49 16.56 1.47
C LEU A 187 -13.65 15.80 2.51
N ALA A 188 -12.39 15.47 2.18
CA ALA A 188 -11.44 14.85 3.10
C ALA A 188 -10.98 15.78 4.24
N ASP A 189 -11.13 17.10 4.06
CA ASP A 189 -10.80 18.14 5.03
C ASP A 189 -12.08 18.80 5.56
N ASP A 190 -13.15 18.00 5.71
CA ASP A 190 -14.46 18.42 6.23
C ASP A 190 -15.17 19.49 5.38
N GLY A 191 -14.89 19.53 4.07
CA GLY A 191 -15.61 20.40 3.14
C GLY A 191 -17.03 19.91 2.86
N GLU A 192 -17.94 20.85 2.67
CA GLU A 192 -19.34 20.54 2.37
C GLU A 192 -19.54 20.16 0.89
N ASP A 193 -20.49 19.26 0.63
CA ASP A 193 -20.90 18.89 -0.73
C ASP A 193 -21.96 19.86 -1.27
N THR A 194 -21.53 21.08 -1.61
CA THR A 194 -22.39 22.18 -2.04
C THR A 194 -21.90 22.80 -3.36
N ILE A 195 -22.79 23.50 -4.08
CA ILE A 195 -22.48 24.16 -5.35
C ILE A 195 -21.42 25.26 -5.17
N GLU A 196 -21.49 25.96 -4.03
CA GLU A 196 -20.60 27.05 -3.65
C GLU A 196 -19.18 26.55 -3.39
N ASN A 197 -19.06 25.38 -2.78
CA ASN A 197 -17.78 24.73 -2.52
C ASN A 197 -17.26 23.97 -3.76
N ALA A 198 -18.07 23.75 -4.80
CA ALA A 198 -17.67 22.99 -5.98
C ALA A 198 -17.24 23.88 -7.16
N ILE A 199 -16.29 23.39 -7.95
CA ILE A 199 -15.76 24.02 -9.17
C ILE A 199 -15.52 22.97 -10.27
N ALA A 200 -15.88 23.28 -11.51
CA ALA A 200 -15.61 22.42 -12.66
C ALA A 200 -14.24 22.74 -13.27
N LEU A 201 -13.38 21.73 -13.38
CA LEU A 201 -12.00 21.89 -13.83
C LEU A 201 -11.68 20.96 -14.99
N CYS A 202 -10.78 21.39 -15.88
CA CYS A 202 -10.15 20.45 -16.80
C CYS A 202 -9.20 19.51 -16.01
N PRO A 203 -8.87 18.32 -16.55
CA PRO A 203 -8.00 17.35 -15.88
C PRO A 203 -6.66 17.94 -15.44
N ASN A 204 -6.08 18.83 -16.25
CA ASN A 204 -4.81 19.47 -15.95
C ASN A 204 -4.91 20.39 -14.72
N CYS A 205 -5.87 21.32 -14.73
CA CYS A 205 -6.11 22.22 -13.59
C CYS A 205 -6.49 21.46 -12.32
N HIS A 206 -7.25 20.38 -12.44
CA HIS A 206 -7.64 19.56 -11.29
C HIS A 206 -6.44 18.84 -10.67
N ARG A 207 -5.57 18.22 -11.49
CA ARG A 207 -4.34 17.58 -11.01
C ARG A 207 -3.37 18.59 -10.40
N GLU A 208 -3.25 19.78 -10.99
CA GLU A 208 -2.38 20.84 -10.49
C GLU A 208 -2.82 21.34 -9.11
N LEU A 209 -4.12 21.46 -8.82
CA LEU A 209 -4.58 21.80 -7.45
C LEU A 209 -4.19 20.74 -6.40
N HIS A 210 -4.04 19.48 -6.81
CA HIS A 210 -3.69 18.41 -5.88
C HIS A 210 -2.18 18.20 -5.72
N PHE A 211 -1.40 18.41 -6.78
CA PHE A 211 0.00 17.97 -6.86
C PHE A 211 0.95 19.04 -7.39
N GLY A 212 0.42 20.15 -7.88
CA GLY A 212 1.21 21.26 -8.38
C GLY A 212 1.93 22.00 -7.25
N ILE A 213 2.98 22.72 -7.62
CA ILE A 213 3.61 23.69 -6.73
C ILE A 213 2.75 24.95 -6.77
N GLU A 214 2.42 25.52 -5.62
CA GLU A 214 1.88 26.90 -5.58
C GLU A 214 2.95 27.83 -6.16
N VAL A 215 2.68 28.35 -7.35
CA VAL A 215 3.50 29.34 -8.04
C VAL A 215 2.92 30.74 -7.88
#